data_AF-A0A150L325-F1
#
_entry.id   AF-A0A150L325-F1
#
_cell.length_a   1.000
_cell.length_b   1.000
_cell.length_c   1.000
_cell.angle_alpha   90.00
_cell.angle_beta   90.00
_cell.angle_gamma   90.00
#
_symmetry.space_group_name_H-M   'P 1'
#
loop_
_entity.id
_entity.type
_entity.pdbx_description
1 polymer ?
#
loop_
_entity_poly.entity_id
_entity_poly.type
_entity_poly.pdbx_seq_one_letter_code
_entity_poly.pdbx_strand_id
1 'polypeptide(L)'
;MANKQSLDIYRLLKRNGFLLEAKINQAIQSQLNNESIIRQFGAHSKVSAAVIRKLQNSIEAISIPFNFPTKTDVANATKITIQTEEKVDLIDEKVNTILQSLEELKQLASEGVEQHE
;
A
#
# COMPACT_ATOMS: atom_id res chain seq x y z
N MET A 1 -35.15 -2.41 32.46
CA MET A 1 -35.81 -2.64 31.15
C MET A 1 -35.18 -1.88 29.97
N ALA A 2 -34.17 -1.01 30.16
CA ALA A 2 -33.53 -0.24 29.08
C ALA A 2 -32.53 -1.01 28.21
N ASN A 3 -31.85 -2.04 28.75
CA ASN A 3 -30.80 -2.80 28.05
C ASN A 3 -31.34 -3.72 26.93
N LYS A 4 -32.59 -4.19 27.04
CA LYS A 4 -33.21 -5.06 26.02
C LYS A 4 -33.61 -4.27 24.77
N GLN A 5 -34.08 -3.03 24.95
CA GLN A 5 -34.49 -2.14 23.85
C GLN A 5 -33.30 -1.62 23.03
N SER A 6 -32.17 -1.28 23.68
CA SER A 6 -30.94 -0.89 22.98
C SER A 6 -30.34 -2.05 22.17
N LEU A 7 -30.41 -3.28 22.69
CA LEU A 7 -29.98 -4.49 22.01
C LEU A 7 -30.82 -4.79 20.76
N ASP A 8 -32.13 -4.52 20.82
CA ASP A 8 -33.03 -4.72 19.67
C ASP A 8 -32.83 -3.67 18.57
N ILE A 9 -32.56 -2.40 18.92
CA ILE A 9 -32.22 -1.36 17.94
C ILE A 9 -30.88 -1.68 17.25
N TYR A 10 -29.88 -2.14 18.00
CA TYR A 10 -28.58 -2.54 17.43
C TYR A 10 -28.72 -3.72 16.45
N ARG A 11 -29.54 -4.73 16.80
CA ARG A 11 -29.82 -5.85 15.90
C ARG A 11 -30.55 -5.39 14.64
N LEU A 12 -31.50 -4.47 14.76
CA LEU A 12 -32.23 -3.92 13.62
C LEU A 12 -31.30 -3.14 12.69
N LEU A 13 -30.44 -2.29 13.25
CA LEU A 13 -29.45 -1.51 12.48
C LEU A 13 -28.46 -2.43 11.78
N LYS A 14 -27.93 -3.45 12.48
CA LYS A 14 -27.00 -4.43 11.91
C LYS A 14 -27.64 -5.22 10.76
N ARG A 15 -28.90 -5.64 10.92
CA ARG A 15 -29.64 -6.36 9.88
C ARG A 15 -29.90 -5.49 8.65
N ASN A 16 -30.31 -4.24 8.85
CA ASN A 16 -30.54 -3.31 7.74
C ASN A 16 -29.24 -2.90 7.05
N GLY A 17 -28.15 -2.70 7.80
CA GLY A 17 -26.82 -2.46 7.27
C GLY A 17 -26.35 -3.60 6.39
N PHE A 18 -26.49 -4.85 6.85
CA PHE A 18 -26.12 -6.02 6.07
C PHE A 18 -26.94 -6.17 4.78
N LEU A 19 -28.24 -5.85 4.81
CA LEU A 19 -29.08 -5.85 3.62
C LEU A 19 -28.71 -4.73 2.64
N LEU A 20 -28.33 -3.55 3.15
CA LEU A 20 -27.86 -2.44 2.33
C LEU A 20 -26.54 -2.81 1.64
N GLU A 21 -25.58 -3.35 2.40
CA GLU A 21 -24.30 -3.84 1.88
C GLU A 21 -24.50 -4.93 0.82
N ALA A 22 -25.40 -5.89 1.08
CA ALA A 22 -25.71 -6.94 0.10
C ALA A 22 -26.29 -6.35 -1.19
N LYS A 23 -27.21 -5.37 -1.10
CA LYS A 23 -27.78 -4.69 -2.27
C LYS A 23 -26.73 -3.87 -3.03
N ILE A 24 -25.86 -3.16 -2.32
CA ILE A 24 -24.78 -2.39 -2.92
C ILE A 24 -23.78 -3.33 -3.62
N ASN A 25 -23.38 -4.42 -2.97
CA ASN A 25 -22.50 -5.42 -3.56
C ASN A 25 -23.12 -6.07 -4.79
N GLN A 26 -24.41 -6.41 -4.75
CA GLN A 26 -25.11 -6.98 -5.89
C GLN A 26 -25.22 -5.98 -7.04
N ALA A 27 -25.48 -4.70 -6.75
CA ALA A 27 -25.49 -3.65 -7.76
C ALA A 27 -24.11 -3.46 -8.42
N ILE A 28 -23.04 -3.43 -7.61
CA ILE A 28 -21.65 -3.32 -8.11
C ILE A 28 -21.29 -4.54 -8.98
N GLN A 29 -21.57 -5.75 -8.49
CA GLN A 29 -21.31 -6.98 -9.25
C GLN A 29 -22.09 -7.03 -10.56
N SER A 30 -23.36 -6.58 -10.57
CA SER A 30 -24.17 -6.56 -11.79
C SER A 30 -23.66 -5.58 -12.85
N GLN A 31 -23.08 -4.45 -12.43
CA GLN A 31 -22.48 -3.47 -13.32
C GLN A 31 -21.11 -3.92 -13.84
N LEU A 32 -20.30 -4.56 -13.00
CA LEU A 32 -18.97 -5.05 -13.37
C LEU A 32 -19.02 -6.31 -14.24
N ASN A 33 -19.99 -7.21 -14.01
CA ASN A 33 -20.14 -8.44 -14.80
C ASN A 33 -20.86 -8.23 -16.15
N ASN A 34 -21.16 -6.99 -16.52
CA ASN A 34 -21.73 -6.73 -17.83
C ASN A 34 -20.63 -6.82 -18.91
N GLU A 35 -20.53 -7.99 -19.53
CA GLU A 35 -19.58 -8.32 -20.60
C GLU A 35 -19.64 -7.33 -21.78
N SER A 36 -20.77 -6.63 -21.96
CA SER A 36 -20.92 -5.54 -22.92
C SER A 36 -20.09 -4.31 -22.54
N ILE A 37 -20.08 -3.91 -21.26
CA ILE A 37 -19.29 -2.78 -20.75
C ILE A 37 -17.80 -3.10 -20.85
N ILE A 38 -17.39 -4.31 -20.47
CA ILE A 38 -15.99 -4.75 -20.58
C ILE A 38 -15.52 -4.75 -22.04
N ARG A 39 -16.34 -5.25 -22.97
CA ARG A 39 -16.02 -5.23 -24.42
C ARG A 39 -16.03 -3.83 -25.02
N GLN A 40 -16.95 -2.95 -24.63
CA GLN A 40 -16.96 -1.55 -25.07
C GLN A 40 -15.79 -0.75 -24.52
N PHE A 41 -15.41 -0.96 -23.25
CA PHE A 41 -14.20 -0.36 -22.65
C PHE A 41 -12.92 -0.86 -23.33
N GLY A 42 -12.87 -2.13 -23.72
CA GLY A 42 -11.75 -2.70 -24.50
C GLY A 42 -11.59 -2.02 -25.87
N ALA A 43 -12.70 -1.72 -26.55
CA ALA A 43 -12.68 -1.06 -27.86
C ALA A 43 -12.50 0.48 -27.81
N HIS A 44 -12.90 1.14 -26.70
CA HIS A 44 -12.82 2.60 -26.50
C HIS A 44 -11.70 3.04 -25.55
N SER A 45 -10.69 2.19 -25.31
CA SER A 45 -9.68 2.36 -24.25
C SER A 45 -9.00 3.74 -24.21
N LYS A 46 -8.81 4.41 -25.35
CA LYS A 46 -8.26 5.78 -25.42
C LYS A 46 -9.20 6.86 -24.85
N VAL A 47 -10.51 6.76 -25.10
CA VAL A 47 -11.51 7.70 -24.58
C VAL A 47 -11.75 7.45 -23.09
N SER A 48 -11.83 6.17 -22.70
CA SER A 48 -11.97 5.78 -21.29
C SER A 48 -10.76 6.21 -20.45
N ALA A 49 -9.55 6.13 -20.99
CA ALA A 49 -8.35 6.64 -20.31
C ALA A 49 -8.41 8.14 -20.05
N ALA A 50 -8.97 8.94 -20.97
CA ALA A 50 -9.13 10.37 -20.78
C ALA A 50 -10.14 10.68 -19.66
N VAL A 51 -11.25 9.94 -19.59
CA VAL A 51 -12.26 10.09 -18.52
C VAL A 51 -11.68 9.67 -17.17
N ILE A 52 -10.97 8.54 -17.10
CA ILE A 52 -10.33 8.07 -15.87
C ILE A 52 -9.27 9.06 -15.37
N ARG A 53 -8.48 9.66 -16.27
CA ARG A 53 -7.53 10.74 -15.91
C ARG A 53 -8.23 11.97 -15.34
N LYS A 54 -9.36 12.39 -15.94
CA LYS A 54 -10.14 13.51 -15.39
C LYS A 54 -10.70 13.20 -14.01
N LEU A 55 -11.16 11.97 -13.79
CA LEU A 55 -11.63 11.52 -12.47
C LEU A 55 -10.49 11.51 -11.45
N GLN A 56 -9.31 10.99 -11.83
CA GLN A 56 -8.13 11.01 -10.98
C GLN A 56 -7.74 12.44 -10.58
N ASN A 57 -7.67 13.37 -11.54
CA ASN A 57 -7.35 14.78 -11.26
C ASN A 57 -8.39 15.43 -10.34
N SER A 58 -9.66 15.05 -10.46
CA SER A 58 -10.72 15.55 -9.59
C SER A 58 -10.56 15.04 -8.16
N ILE A 59 -10.21 13.77 -7.99
CA ILE A 59 -9.91 13.15 -6.69
C ILE A 59 -8.67 13.79 -6.06
N GLU A 60 -7.64 14.10 -6.85
CA GLU A 60 -6.44 14.82 -6.39
C GLU A 60 -6.75 16.28 -6.01
N ALA A 61 -7.68 16.95 -6.69
CA ALA A 61 -8.06 18.32 -6.33
C ALA A 61 -8.85 18.39 -5.01
N ILE A 62 -9.72 17.40 -4.74
CA ILE A 62 -10.51 17.36 -3.51
C ILE A 62 -9.75 16.71 -2.33
N SER A 63 -8.64 16.01 -2.58
CA SER A 63 -7.85 15.40 -1.51
C SER A 63 -7.19 16.45 -0.60
N ILE A 64 -6.85 17.63 -1.14
CA ILE A 64 -6.27 18.74 -0.39
C ILE A 64 -7.23 19.27 0.68
N PRO A 65 -8.48 19.70 0.35
CA PRO A 65 -9.41 20.18 1.37
C PRO A 65 -9.96 19.09 2.29
N PHE A 66 -10.12 17.85 1.81
CA PHE A 66 -10.70 16.76 2.61
C PHE A 66 -9.64 15.88 3.32
N ASN A 67 -8.35 16.18 3.11
CA ASN A 67 -7.20 15.54 3.75
C ASN A 67 -7.24 14.00 3.73
N PHE A 68 -7.56 13.41 2.58
CA PHE A 68 -7.50 11.96 2.39
C PHE A 68 -6.38 11.59 1.42
N PRO A 69 -5.69 10.45 1.64
CA PRO A 69 -4.53 10.07 0.82
C PRO A 69 -4.95 9.69 -0.61
N THR A 70 -4.20 10.18 -1.61
CA THR A 70 -4.41 9.81 -3.02
C THR A 70 -3.61 8.56 -3.40
N LYS A 71 -3.96 7.92 -4.52
CA LYS A 71 -3.17 6.80 -5.08
C LYS A 71 -1.73 7.22 -5.38
N THR A 72 -1.53 8.45 -5.83
CA THR A 72 -0.22 9.02 -6.13
C THR A 72 0.62 9.15 -4.85
N ASP A 73 0.02 9.62 -3.76
CA ASP A 73 0.71 9.74 -2.47
C ASP A 73 1.13 8.38 -1.91
N VAL A 74 0.24 7.38 -1.98
CA VAL A 74 0.54 6.02 -1.53
C VAL A 74 1.66 5.39 -2.37
N ALA A 75 1.64 5.58 -3.69
CA ALA A 75 2.68 5.10 -4.59
C ALA A 75 4.04 5.76 -4.29
N ASN A 76 4.05 7.07 -4.05
CA ASN A 76 5.25 7.81 -3.71
C ASN A 76 5.82 7.38 -2.36
N ALA A 77 4.97 7.22 -1.33
CA ALA A 77 5.39 6.72 -0.02
C ALA A 77 6.01 5.32 -0.15
N THR A 78 5.35 4.43 -0.88
CA THR A 78 5.85 3.07 -1.14
C THR A 78 7.22 3.08 -1.83
N LYS A 79 7.39 3.94 -2.84
CA LYS A 79 8.66 4.09 -3.55
C LYS A 79 9.78 4.55 -2.61
N ILE A 80 9.51 5.52 -1.74
CA ILE A 80 10.49 6.01 -0.76
C ILE A 80 10.85 4.91 0.23
N THR A 81 9.87 4.13 0.69
CA THR A 81 10.10 2.99 1.58
C THR A 81 11.03 1.96 0.94
N ILE A 82 10.74 1.52 -0.29
CA ILE A 82 11.58 0.57 -1.02
C ILE A 82 13.01 1.11 -1.17
N GLN A 83 13.17 2.37 -1.60
CA GLN A 83 14.49 2.99 -1.75
C GLN A 83 15.24 3.12 -0.42
N THR A 84 14.52 3.24 0.68
CA THR A 84 15.12 3.31 2.01
C THR A 84 15.59 1.93 2.45
N GLU A 85 14.79 0.90 2.24
CA GLU A 85 15.14 -0.50 2.49
C GLU A 85 16.41 -0.89 1.70
N GLU A 86 16.43 -0.64 0.39
CA GLU A 86 17.60 -0.88 -0.46
C GLU A 86 18.87 -0.17 0.04
N LYS A 87 18.73 1.07 0.54
CA LYS A 87 19.86 1.83 1.07
C LYS A 87 20.33 1.33 2.43
N VAL A 88 19.42 0.85 3.27
CA VAL A 88 19.76 0.24 4.56
C VAL A 88 20.52 -1.07 4.32
N ASP A 89 20.06 -1.90 3.39
CA ASP A 89 20.74 -3.14 3.03
C ASP A 89 22.17 -2.89 2.54
N LEU A 90 22.38 -1.86 1.70
CA LEU A 90 23.71 -1.46 1.24
C LEU A 90 24.61 -0.94 2.38
N ILE A 91 24.04 -0.32 3.41
CA ILE A 91 24.79 0.10 4.59
C ILE A 91 25.20 -1.12 5.40
N ASP A 92 24.27 -2.06 5.62
CA ASP A 92 24.54 -3.30 6.36
C ASP A 92 25.62 -4.14 5.67
N GLU A 93 25.57 -4.26 4.35
CA GLU A 93 26.62 -4.94 3.57
C GLU A 93 27.99 -4.27 3.80
N LYS A 94 28.07 -2.94 3.66
CA LYS A 94 29.32 -2.20 3.87
C LYS A 94 29.85 -2.30 5.29
N VAL A 95 28.97 -2.24 6.29
CA VAL A 95 29.35 -2.41 7.70
C VAL A 95 29.92 -3.81 7.91
N ASN A 96 29.30 -4.84 7.36
CA ASN A 96 29.80 -6.20 7.44
C ASN A 96 31.17 -6.35 6.76
N THR A 97 31.36 -5.78 5.56
CA THR A 97 32.67 -5.77 4.90
C THR A 97 33.74 -5.09 5.76
N ILE A 98 33.42 -3.93 6.35
CA ILE A 98 34.35 -3.21 7.23
C ILE A 98 34.71 -4.07 8.45
N LEU A 99 33.71 -4.71 9.09
CA LEU A 99 33.95 -5.58 10.25
C LEU A 99 34.83 -6.78 9.89
N GLN A 100 34.62 -7.39 8.72
CA GLN A 100 35.48 -8.46 8.21
C GLN A 100 36.91 -7.98 8.00
N SER A 101 37.10 -6.85 7.32
CA SER A 101 38.43 -6.27 7.12
C SER A 101 39.11 -5.91 8.45
N LEU A 102 38.37 -5.46 9.47
CA LEU A 102 38.93 -5.19 10.79
C LEU A 102 39.39 -6.48 11.50
N GLU A 103 38.62 -7.57 11.40
CA GLU A 103 39.00 -8.85 12.00
C GLU A 103 40.22 -9.45 11.28
N GLU A 104 40.27 -9.37 9.95
CA GLU A 104 41.45 -9.76 9.16
C GLU A 104 42.71 -8.97 9.58
N LEU A 105 42.58 -7.64 9.72
CA LEU A 105 43.69 -6.80 10.19
C LEU A 105 44.14 -7.15 11.60
N LYS A 106 43.19 -7.45 12.50
CA LYS A 106 43.48 -7.87 13.87
C LYS A 106 44.20 -9.21 13.90
N GLN A 107 43.81 -10.15 13.05
CA GLN A 107 44.44 -11.47 12.94
C GLN A 107 45.89 -11.35 12.42
N LEU A 108 46.12 -10.54 11.38
CA LEU A 108 47.45 -10.23 10.86
C LEU A 108 48.33 -9.52 11.91
N ALA A 109 47.74 -8.61 12.70
CA ALA A 109 48.46 -7.93 13.77
C ALA A 109 48.83 -8.89 14.92
N SER A 110 48.01 -9.89 15.24
CA SER A 110 48.37 -10.93 16.22
C SER A 110 49.46 -11.89 15.71
N GLU A 111 49.43 -12.25 14.43
CA GLU A 111 50.44 -13.15 13.82
C GLU A 111 51.81 -12.46 13.68
N GLY A 112 51.84 -11.14 13.45
CA GLY A 112 53.09 -10.36 13.39
C GLY A 112 53.79 -10.15 14.74
N VAL A 113 53.07 -10.32 15.86
CA VAL A 113 53.64 -10.20 17.21
C VAL A 113 54.35 -11.51 17.63
N GLU A 114 53.91 -12.67 17.16
CA GLU A 114 54.54 -13.97 17.46
C GLU A 114 55.86 -14.21 16.70
N GLN A 115 56.16 -13.44 15.65
CA GLN A 115 57.41 -13.58 14.88
C GLN A 115 58.61 -12.79 15.45
N HIS A 116 58.42 -12.09 16.58
CA HIS A 116 59.45 -11.25 17.21
C HIS A 116 59.78 -11.59 18.68
N GLU A 117 59.27 -12.71 19.23
CA GLU A 117 59.82 -13.37 20.44
C GLU A 117 60.78 -14.51 20.05
#